data_AF-M6UW10-F1
#
_entry.id   AF-M6UW10-F1
#
_cell.length_a   1.000
_cell.length_b   1.000
_cell.length_c   1.000
_cell.angle_alpha   90.00
_cell.angle_beta   90.00
_cell.angle_gamma   90.00
#
_symmetry.space_group_name_H-M   'P 1'
#
loop_
_entity.id
_entity.type
_entity.pdbx_description
1 polymer ?
#
loop_
_entity_poly.entity_id
_entity_poly.type
_entity_poly.pdbx_seq_one_letter_code
_entity_poly.pdbx_strand_id
1 'polypeptide(L)' 'MKTELSGLDIPETIWKRLEPLLPKNKKDPSKGGRPRLEDRVAMAAIFYRVRTGVQWRYIPPMFGSKSTLHSRP' A
#
# COMPACT_ATOMS: atom_id res chain seq x y z
N MET A 1 -2.23 -13.14 11.66
CA MET A 1 -3.50 -12.60 11.12
C MET A 1 -3.14 -11.22 10.56
N LYS A 2 -3.26 -10.92 9.27
CA LYS A 2 -4.51 -10.82 8.53
C LYS A 2 -4.30 -11.01 7.02
N THR A 3 -4.79 -12.13 6.54
CA THR A 3 -4.99 -12.46 5.12
C THR A 3 -6.21 -11.70 4.61
N GLU A 4 -6.22 -10.36 4.62
CA GLU A 4 -7.40 -9.59 4.18
C GLU A 4 -7.37 -9.23 2.69
N LEU A 5 -6.22 -9.36 2.03
CA LEU A 5 -6.08 -9.05 0.60
C LEU A 5 -6.18 -10.26 -0.35
N SER A 6 -6.39 -11.47 0.18
CA SER A 6 -6.44 -12.75 -0.58
C SER A 6 -5.42 -12.76 -1.75
N GLY A 7 -5.71 -13.34 -2.92
CA GLY A 7 -4.74 -13.46 -4.03
C GLY A 7 -4.21 -12.16 -4.64
N LEU A 8 -4.54 -11.00 -4.04
CA LEU A 8 -4.09 -9.66 -4.43
C LEU A 8 -3.01 -9.10 -3.48
N ASP A 9 -2.67 -9.82 -2.42
CA ASP A 9 -1.55 -9.45 -1.53
C ASP A 9 -0.19 -9.79 -2.16
N ILE A 10 0.85 -9.12 -1.67
CA ILE A 10 2.23 -9.41 -2.04
C ILE A 10 2.68 -10.68 -1.28
N PRO A 11 3.24 -11.70 -1.96
CA PRO A 11 3.83 -12.84 -1.28
C PRO A 11 4.87 -12.41 -0.26
N GLU A 12 4.86 -13.04 0.92
CA GLU A 12 5.71 -12.67 2.06
C GLU A 12 7.20 -12.65 1.70
N THR A 13 7.64 -13.56 0.83
CA THR A 13 9.02 -13.64 0.32
C THR A 13 9.44 -12.41 -0.48
N ILE A 14 8.52 -11.84 -1.26
CA ILE A 14 8.73 -10.62 -2.04
C ILE A 14 8.65 -9.41 -1.11
N TRP A 15 7.67 -9.38 -0.21
CA TRP A 15 7.49 -8.29 0.74
C TRP A 15 8.74 -8.08 1.61
N LYS A 16 9.32 -9.15 2.15
CA LYS A 16 10.55 -9.08 2.97
C LYS A 16 11.76 -8.50 2.23
N ARG A 17 11.81 -8.64 0.90
CA ARG A 17 12.87 -8.05 0.07
C ARG A 17 12.58 -6.59 -0.28
N LEU A 18 11.31 -6.26 -0.43
CA LEU A 18 10.85 -4.94 -0.87
C LEU A 18 10.74 -3.92 0.27
N GLU A 19 10.22 -4.34 1.43
CA GLU A 19 10.08 -3.53 2.64
C GLU A 19 11.35 -2.72 3.00
N PRO A 20 12.58 -3.29 3.03
CA PRO A 20 13.77 -2.52 3.38
C PRO A 20 14.17 -1.48 2.32
N LEU A 21 13.70 -1.62 1.07
CA LEU A 21 13.97 -0.70 -0.03
C LEU A 21 13.01 0.49 -0.04
N LEU A 22 11.86 0.36 0.63
CA LEU A 22 10.91 1.45 0.73
C LEU A 22 11.53 2.62 1.51
N PRO A 23 11.23 3.86 1.12
CA PRO A 23 11.73 5.03 1.82
C PRO A 23 11.27 4.98 3.28
N LYS A 24 12.24 4.84 4.19
CA LYS A 24 12.01 4.88 5.63
C LYS A 24 11.60 6.30 6.02
N ASN A 25 10.31 6.58 5.89
CA ASN A 25 9.76 7.87 6.26
C ASN A 25 9.81 8.00 7.78
N LYS A 26 10.74 8.82 8.28
CA LYS A 26 10.78 9.22 9.68
C LYS A 26 9.44 9.88 9.98
N LYS A 27 8.59 9.19 10.74
CA LYS A 27 7.43 9.79 11.37
C LYS A 27 7.97 10.95 12.20
N ASP A 28 7.64 12.17 11.84
CA ASP A 28 7.79 13.28 12.76
C ASP A 28 6.61 13.18 13.73
N PRO A 29 6.84 12.74 14.99
CA PRO A 29 5.75 12.59 15.94
C PRO A 29 5.13 13.93 16.33
N SER A 30 5.76 15.06 15.98
CA SER A 30 5.26 16.41 16.21
C SER A 30 4.19 16.85 15.20
N LYS A 31 4.13 16.22 14.01
CA LYS A 31 3.09 16.51 13.01
C LYS A 31 1.86 15.63 13.26
N GLY A 32 0.87 16.19 13.96
CA GLY A 32 -0.45 15.59 14.10
C GLY A 32 -1.10 15.31 12.72
N GLY A 33 -1.86 14.21 12.61
CA GLY A 33 -2.54 13.80 11.39
C GLY A 33 -3.12 12.38 11.45
N ARG A 34 -3.95 12.01 10.46
CA ARG A 34 -4.52 10.66 10.37
C ARG A 34 -3.39 9.64 10.21
N PRO A 35 -3.44 8.48 10.92
CA PRO A 35 -2.47 7.41 10.74
C PRO A 35 -2.37 7.05 9.25
N ARG A 36 -1.14 6.98 8.74
CA ARG A 36 -0.90 6.58 7.35
C ARG A 36 -1.36 5.13 7.15
N LEU A 37 -1.89 4.86 5.96
CA LEU A 37 -2.19 3.50 5.51
C LEU A 37 -0.91 2.64 5.58
N GLU A 38 -1.00 1.37 5.93
CA GLU A 38 0.15 0.47 5.95
C GLU A 38 0.86 0.42 4.58
N ASP A 39 2.19 0.38 4.58
CA ASP A 39 2.99 0.40 3.35
C ASP A 39 2.71 -0.84 2.49
N ARG A 40 2.48 -1.99 3.12
CA ARG A 40 2.12 -3.25 2.45
C ARG A 40 0.83 -3.11 1.64
N VAL A 41 -0.20 -2.51 2.23
CA VAL A 41 -1.51 -2.34 1.57
C VAL A 41 -1.38 -1.40 0.37
N ALA A 42 -0.62 -0.31 0.50
CA ALA A 42 -0.40 0.59 -0.62
C ALA A 42 0.41 -0.04 -1.75
N MET A 43 1.48 -0.79 -1.41
CA MET A 43 2.25 -1.52 -2.41
C MET A 43 1.39 -2.57 -3.12
N ALA A 44 0.56 -3.32 -2.39
CA ALA A 44 -0.35 -4.30 -2.98
C ALA A 44 -1.34 -3.62 -3.96
N ALA A 45 -1.85 -2.44 -3.63
CA ALA A 45 -2.70 -1.66 -4.52
C ALA A 45 -1.98 -1.16 -5.78
N ILE A 46 -0.72 -0.73 -5.65
CA ILE A 46 0.14 -0.35 -6.78
C ILE A 46 0.35 -1.56 -7.71
N PHE A 47 0.71 -2.72 -7.15
CA PHE A 47 0.88 -3.95 -7.91
C PHE A 47 -0.40 -4.37 -8.60
N TYR A 48 -1.54 -4.31 -7.92
CA TYR A 48 -2.85 -4.58 -8.50
C TYR A 48 -3.11 -3.69 -9.71
N ARG A 49 -2.89 -2.38 -9.56
CA ARG A 49 -3.05 -1.40 -10.65
C ARG A 49 -2.17 -1.73 -11.85
N VAL A 50 -0.88 -2.02 -11.62
CA VAL A 50 0.07 -2.35 -12.68
C VAL A 50 -0.31 -3.67 -13.37
N ARG A 51 -0.76 -4.68 -12.61
CA ARG A 51 -1.13 -5.99 -13.15
C ARG A 51 -2.41 -5.95 -13.99
N THR A 52 -3.39 -5.14 -13.58
CA THR A 52 -4.73 -5.08 -14.18
C THR A 52 -4.90 -3.93 -15.18
N GLY A 53 -4.02 -2.92 -15.13
CA GLY A 53 -4.10 -1.74 -15.99
C GLY A 53 -5.24 -0.77 -15.63
N VAL A 54 -5.93 -0.98 -14.52
CA VAL A 54 -7.08 -0.15 -14.15
C VAL A 54 -6.66 1.25 -13.71
N GLN A 55 -7.56 2.22 -13.86
CA GLN A 55 -7.34 3.56 -13.30
C GLN A 55 -7.44 3.52 -11.76
N TRP A 56 -6.78 4.46 -11.07
CA TRP A 56 -6.82 4.58 -9.61
C TRP A 56 -8.24 4.59 -9.02
N ARG A 57 -9.22 5.16 -9.76
CA ARG A 57 -10.62 5.21 -9.36
C ARG A 57 -11.28 3.83 -9.27
N TYR A 58 -10.78 2.84 -10.00
CA TYR A 58 -11.32 1.48 -10.06
C TYR A 58 -10.59 0.49 -9.16
N ILE A 59 -9.60 0.94 -8.38
CA ILE A 59 -8.96 0.06 -7.40
C ILE A 59 -9.99 -0.35 -6.34
N PRO A 60 -10.06 -1.65 -5.99
CA PRO A 60 -10.95 -2.16 -4.97
C PRO A 60 -10.83 -1.40 -3.64
N PRO A 61 -11.95 -1.09 -2.97
CA PRO A 61 -11.95 -0.32 -1.73
C PRO A 61 -11.24 -1.02 -0.55
N MET A 62 -10.99 -2.33 -0.65
CA MET A 62 -10.23 -3.11 0.33
C MET A 62 -8.78 -2.60 0.52
N PHE A 63 -8.22 -1.88 -0.46
CA PHE A 63 -6.89 -1.27 -0.36
C PHE A 63 -6.87 0.07 0.39
N GLY A 64 -8.01 0.55 0.87
CA GLY A 64 -8.14 1.84 1.55
C GLY A 64 -8.51 3.00 0.62
N SER A 65 -8.35 4.23 1.13
CA SER A 65 -8.78 5.43 0.40
C SER A 65 -7.88 5.71 -0.81
N LYS A 66 -8.51 5.99 -1.95
CA LYS A 66 -7.86 6.31 -3.24
C LYS A 66 -6.93 7.51 -3.12
N SER A 67 -7.32 8.53 -2.35
CA SER A 67 -6.52 9.73 -2.10
C SER A 67 -5.20 9.36 -1.38
N THR A 68 -5.26 8.38 -0.48
CA THR A 68 -4.08 7.90 0.26
C THR A 68 -3.16 7.09 -0.64
N LEU A 69 -3.71 6.29 -1.56
CA LEU A 69 -2.93 5.50 -2.52
C LEU A 69 -2.20 6.40 -3.53
N HIS A 70 -2.88 7.42 -4.05
CA HIS A 70 -2.28 8.37 -4.99
C HIS A 70 -1.16 9.23 -4.36
N SER A 71 -1.19 9.41 -3.04
CA SER A 71 -0.19 10.23 -2.34
C SER A 71 1.12 9.49 -2.04
N ARG A 72 1.27 8.23 -2.48
CA ARG A 72 2.49 7.42 -2.34
C ARG A 72 3.30 7.43 -3.65
N PRO A 73 4.45 8.11 -3.71
CA PRO A 73 5.43 7.95 -4.78
C PRO A 73 6.31 6.71 -4.57
#